data_AF-A0A352Z3Y1-F1
#
_entry.id   AF-A0A352Z3Y1-F1
#
_cell.length_a   1.000
_cell.length_b   1.000
_cell.length_c   1.000
_cell.angle_alpha   90.00
_cell.angle_beta   90.00
_cell.angle_gamma   90.00
#
_symmetry.space_group_name_H-M   'P 1'
#
loop_
_entity.id
_entity.type
_entity.pdbx_description
1 polymer ?
#
loop_
_entity_poly.entity_id
_entity_poly.type
_entity_poly.pdbx_seq_one_letter_code
_entity_poly.pdbx_strand_id
1 'polypeptide(L)'
;AGKLQYYIEVTDRSGTNTLLKDHPVVIRFKGTVPGLILLPHILLMFIAMLFSSAAGLAAVFRIPEYKNYGIRTLILLTAGGMILGPVVQKYAFGALWTGVPLGWDLTDNKTLIAFIFWAAAVLANRKKERPLWIVLASVVLLLVYSIPHSLFGSELDYTTNQVIQGIILILLLRIKKKSLN
;
A
#
# COMPACT_ATOMS: atom_id res chain seq x y z
N ALA A 1 -17.13 1.59 -2.48
CA ALA A 1 -16.21 2.36 -3.35
C ALA A 1 -16.55 2.00 -4.80
N GLY A 2 -17.04 2.95 -5.59
CA GLY A 2 -17.55 2.70 -6.95
C GLY A 2 -16.48 2.86 -8.03
N LYS A 3 -16.61 2.13 -9.13
CA LYS A 3 -15.78 2.31 -10.34
C LYS A 3 -16.72 2.57 -11.53
N LEU A 4 -16.66 3.77 -12.12
CA LEU A 4 -17.32 4.05 -13.39
C LEU A 4 -16.29 3.96 -14.51
N GLN A 5 -16.56 3.10 -15.50
CA GLN A 5 -15.82 3.04 -16.74
C GLN A 5 -16.72 3.57 -17.86
N TYR A 6 -16.26 4.57 -18.58
CA TYR A 6 -16.96 5.07 -19.76
C TYR A 6 -16.01 5.17 -20.95
N TYR A 7 -16.57 4.89 -22.11
CA TYR A 7 -15.98 5.09 -23.42
C TYR A 7 -16.99 5.89 -24.25
N ILE A 8 -16.51 6.57 -25.28
CA ILE A 8 -17.35 7.48 -26.07
C ILE A 8 -17.65 6.81 -27.41
N GLU A 9 -18.93 6.67 -27.75
CA GLU A 9 -19.34 6.29 -29.10
C GLU A 9 -19.87 7.53 -29.83
N VAL A 10 -19.29 7.83 -30.98
CA VAL A 10 -19.76 8.91 -31.86
C VAL A 10 -20.30 8.26 -33.14
N THR A 11 -21.59 8.46 -33.41
CA THR A 11 -22.23 7.97 -34.63
C THR A 11 -22.49 9.15 -35.56
N ASP A 12 -21.95 9.08 -36.78
CA ASP A 12 -22.22 10.03 -37.86
C ASP A 12 -22.63 9.26 -39.14
N ARG A 13 -22.94 9.98 -40.23
CA ARG A 13 -23.29 9.40 -41.55
C ARG A 13 -22.23 8.44 -42.12
N SER A 14 -21.00 8.47 -41.61
CA SER A 14 -19.89 7.60 -42.01
C SER A 14 -19.73 6.33 -41.16
N GLY A 15 -20.56 6.14 -40.13
CA GLY A 15 -20.54 4.99 -39.23
C GLY A 15 -20.27 5.34 -37.76
N THR A 16 -20.24 4.32 -36.91
CA THR A 16 -19.99 4.45 -35.47
C THR A 16 -18.49 4.38 -35.19
N ASN A 17 -17.90 5.49 -34.72
CA ASN A 17 -16.53 5.54 -34.24
C ASN A 17 -16.51 5.41 -32.70
N THR A 18 -15.78 4.43 -32.20
CA THR A 18 -15.61 4.19 -30.76
C THR A 18 -14.28 4.78 -30.29
N LEU A 19 -14.33 5.78 -29.43
CA LEU A 19 -13.16 6.40 -28.81
C LEU A 19 -12.95 5.81 -27.42
N LEU A 20 -11.70 5.51 -27.08
CA LEU A 20 -11.28 5.05 -25.75
C LEU A 20 -11.86 3.68 -25.33
N LYS A 21 -12.33 2.86 -26.27
CA LYS A 21 -12.84 1.50 -25.99
C LYS A 21 -11.78 0.56 -25.42
N ASP A 22 -10.54 0.69 -25.90
CA ASP A 22 -9.39 -0.10 -25.41
C ASP A 22 -8.79 0.44 -24.11
N HIS A 23 -9.01 1.74 -23.81
CA HIS A 23 -8.51 2.43 -22.62
C HIS A 23 -9.61 3.30 -21.98
N PRO A 24 -10.66 2.67 -21.39
CA PRO A 24 -11.78 3.40 -20.82
C PRO A 24 -11.34 4.26 -19.64
N VAL A 25 -11.96 5.44 -19.50
CA VAL A 25 -11.66 6.36 -18.41
C VAL A 25 -12.27 5.81 -17.13
N VAL A 26 -11.44 5.65 -16.09
CA VAL A 26 -11.83 5.05 -14.81
C VAL A 26 -12.02 6.16 -13.77
N ILE A 27 -13.24 6.37 -13.29
CA ILE A 27 -13.52 7.19 -12.11
C ILE A 27 -13.69 6.28 -10.89
N ARG A 28 -12.91 6.54 -9.83
CA ARG A 28 -12.95 5.79 -8.57
C ARG A 28 -13.60 6.63 -7.47
N PHE A 29 -14.63 6.09 -6.83
CA PHE A 29 -15.31 6.69 -5.69
C PHE A 29 -14.87 5.98 -4.42
N LYS A 30 -14.30 6.71 -3.45
CA LYS A 30 -13.98 6.19 -2.10
C LYS A 30 -15.02 6.65 -1.09
N GLY A 31 -15.26 5.85 -0.05
CA GLY A 31 -16.03 6.30 1.11
C GLY A 31 -15.35 7.49 1.80
N THR A 32 -16.13 8.33 2.47
CA THR A 32 -15.58 9.42 3.29
C THR A 32 -14.92 8.84 4.53
N VAL A 33 -13.60 9.02 4.65
CA VAL A 33 -12.86 8.63 5.85
C VAL A 33 -12.90 9.78 6.84
N PRO A 34 -13.35 9.57 8.09
CA PRO A 34 -13.35 10.60 9.11
C PRO A 34 -11.94 11.18 9.31
N GLY A 35 -11.82 12.52 9.27
CA GLY A 35 -10.55 13.21 9.48
C GLY A 35 -9.89 12.86 10.82
N LEU A 36 -10.70 12.61 11.85
CA LEU A 36 -10.26 12.19 13.19
C LEU A 36 -9.51 10.84 13.19
N ILE A 37 -9.69 10.00 12.17
CA ILE A 37 -9.02 8.70 12.04
C ILE A 37 -7.87 8.80 11.02
N LEU A 38 -8.11 9.51 9.92
CA LEU A 38 -7.11 9.69 8.87
C LEU A 38 -5.91 10.50 9.36
N LEU A 39 -6.14 11.58 10.11
CA LEU A 39 -5.08 12.43 10.63
C LEU A 39 -4.11 11.68 11.57
N PRO A 40 -4.58 11.00 12.63
CA PRO A 40 -3.67 10.25 13.51
C PRO A 40 -3.00 9.09 12.79
N HIS A 41 -3.67 8.43 11.83
CA HIS A 41 -3.03 7.42 10.98
C HIS A 41 -1.83 8.02 10.24
N ILE A 42 -2.04 9.09 9.48
CA ILE A 42 -0.98 9.75 8.70
C ILE A 42 0.16 10.19 9.62
N LEU A 43 -0.14 10.86 10.73
CA LEU A 43 0.87 11.32 11.69
C LEU A 43 1.71 10.16 12.23
N LEU A 44 1.08 9.06 12.66
CA LEU A 44 1.79 7.90 13.18
C LEU A 44 2.71 7.28 12.12
N MET A 45 2.26 7.21 10.86
CA MET A 45 3.08 6.70 9.76
C MET A 45 4.27 7.60 9.45
N PHE A 46 4.09 8.92 9.45
CA PHE A 46 5.20 9.87 9.27
C PHE A 46 6.21 9.79 10.42
N ILE A 47 5.75 9.72 11.66
CA ILE A 47 6.64 9.61 12.83
C ILE A 47 7.35 8.24 12.81
N ALA A 48 6.67 7.16 12.38
CA ALA A 48 7.30 5.85 12.19
C ALA A 48 8.41 5.91 11.12
N MET A 49 8.16 6.56 9.98
CA MET A 49 9.17 6.76 8.93
C MET A 49 10.37 7.58 9.40
N LEU A 50 10.12 8.61 10.22
CA LEU A 50 11.17 9.43 10.82
C LEU A 50 12.06 8.60 11.76
N PHE A 51 11.46 7.88 12.71
CA PHE A 51 12.22 7.01 13.62
C PHE A 51 12.90 5.86 12.88
N SER A 52 12.28 5.32 11.83
CA SER A 52 12.88 4.29 10.95
C SER A 52 14.17 4.80 10.32
N SER A 53 14.13 6.00 9.76
CA SER A 53 15.29 6.63 9.10
C SER A 53 16.38 6.98 10.11
N ALA A 54 16.00 7.50 11.28
CA ALA A 54 16.92 7.78 12.37
C ALA A 54 17.57 6.50 12.92
N ALA A 55 16.80 5.42 13.09
CA ALA A 55 17.30 4.11 13.50
C ALA A 55 18.27 3.52 12.47
N GLY A 56 17.94 3.61 11.19
CA GLY A 56 18.81 3.19 10.10
C GLY A 56 20.15 3.93 10.11
N LEU A 57 20.12 5.26 10.20
CA LEU A 57 21.32 6.09 10.25
C LEU A 57 22.16 5.81 11.51
N ALA A 58 21.51 5.73 12.68
CA ALA A 58 22.16 5.38 13.93
C ALA A 58 22.80 3.98 13.86
N ALA A 59 22.15 3.01 13.21
CA ALA A 59 22.71 1.68 13.03
C ALA A 59 23.93 1.67 12.09
N VAL A 60 23.94 2.49 11.03
CA VAL A 60 25.12 2.66 10.13
C VAL A 60 26.32 3.19 10.91
N PHE A 61 26.11 4.21 11.75
CA PHE A 61 27.16 4.78 12.59
C PHE A 61 27.40 4.02 13.92
N ARG A 62 26.72 2.89 14.13
CA ARG A 62 26.78 2.07 15.36
C ARG A 62 26.51 2.86 16.66
N ILE A 63 25.63 3.85 16.58
CA ILE A 63 25.16 4.67 17.70
C ILE A 63 24.19 3.83 18.55
N PRO A 64 24.46 3.54 19.84
CA PRO A 64 23.72 2.57 20.68
C PRO A 64 22.18 2.74 20.69
N GLU A 65 21.71 3.97 20.49
CA GLU A 65 20.32 4.39 20.48
C GLU A 65 19.51 3.77 19.33
N TYR A 66 20.16 3.19 18.31
CA TYR A 66 19.48 2.56 17.17
C TYR A 66 18.43 1.52 17.59
N LYS A 67 18.67 0.81 18.70
CA LYS A 67 17.72 -0.17 19.26
C LYS A 67 16.44 0.48 19.77
N ASN A 68 16.58 1.59 20.50
CA ASN A 68 15.46 2.32 21.07
C ASN A 68 14.61 2.96 19.96
N TYR A 69 15.25 3.55 18.96
CA TYR A 69 14.56 4.08 17.77
C TYR A 69 13.86 2.97 16.98
N GLY A 70 14.48 1.78 16.86
CA GLY A 70 13.86 0.64 16.22
C GLY A 70 12.62 0.12 16.94
N ILE A 71 12.64 0.04 18.27
CA ILE A 71 11.46 -0.35 19.06
C ILE A 71 10.33 0.68 18.89
N ARG A 72 10.64 1.98 18.96
CA ARG A 72 9.65 3.05 18.73
C ARG A 72 9.05 2.95 17.33
N THR A 73 9.87 2.71 16.31
CA THR A 73 9.42 2.49 14.93
C THR A 73 8.44 1.34 14.84
N LEU A 74 8.75 0.18 15.44
CA LEU A 74 7.87 -0.99 15.43
C LEU A 74 6.53 -0.69 16.11
N ILE A 75 6.55 -0.03 17.27
CA ILE A 75 5.31 0.35 18.00
C ILE A 75 4.45 1.28 17.14
N LEU A 76 5.05 2.33 16.57
CA LEU A 76 4.34 3.30 15.75
C LEU A 76 3.82 2.68 14.44
N LEU A 77 4.59 1.81 13.81
CA LEU A 77 4.18 1.08 12.61
C LEU A 77 3.06 0.08 12.92
N THR A 78 3.05 -0.52 14.11
CA THR A 78 1.93 -1.35 14.55
C THR A 78 0.66 -0.52 14.71
N ALA A 79 0.74 0.60 15.45
CA ALA A 79 -0.40 1.46 15.71
C ALA A 79 -0.94 2.14 14.44
N GLY A 80 -0.06 2.74 13.65
CA GLY A 80 -0.39 3.43 12.41
C GLY A 80 -0.74 2.45 11.29
N GLY A 81 0.13 1.47 11.03
CA GLY A 81 0.04 0.58 9.87
C GLY A 81 -0.91 -0.59 10.08
N MET A 82 -0.73 -1.36 11.16
CA MET A 82 -1.49 -2.60 11.38
C MET A 82 -2.84 -2.41 12.09
N ILE A 83 -3.03 -1.31 12.82
CA ILE A 83 -4.30 -1.01 13.52
C ILE A 83 -5.07 0.06 12.75
N LEU A 84 -4.53 1.27 12.64
CA LEU A 84 -5.26 2.38 12.01
C LEU A 84 -5.37 2.25 10.49
N GLY A 85 -4.40 1.64 9.81
CA GLY A 85 -4.47 1.38 8.36
C GLY A 85 -5.73 0.59 7.99
N PRO A 86 -5.96 -0.59 8.59
CA PRO A 86 -7.18 -1.39 8.44
C PRO A 86 -8.47 -0.64 8.76
N VAL A 87 -8.44 0.24 9.77
CA VAL A 87 -9.59 1.07 10.11
C VAL A 87 -9.87 2.07 8.98
N VAL A 88 -8.85 2.76 8.48
CA VAL A 88 -8.97 3.66 7.32
C VAL A 88 -9.48 2.90 6.08
N GLN A 89 -8.97 1.69 5.83
CA GLN A 89 -9.40 0.79 4.77
C GLN A 89 -10.89 0.47 4.88
N LYS A 90 -11.38 0.17 6.09
CA LYS A 90 -12.79 -0.10 6.37
C LYS A 90 -13.67 1.10 6.03
N TYR A 91 -13.28 2.31 6.41
CA TYR A 91 -14.05 3.51 6.08
C TYR A 91 -14.04 3.82 4.57
N ALA A 92 -12.93 3.56 3.88
CA ALA A 92 -12.80 3.85 2.45
C ALA A 92 -13.51 2.80 1.56
N PHE A 93 -13.42 1.52 1.91
CA PHE A 93 -13.78 0.39 1.05
C PHE A 93 -14.74 -0.63 1.69
N GLY A 94 -15.01 -0.54 3.00
CA GLY A 94 -15.91 -1.45 3.72
C GLY A 94 -15.24 -2.72 4.25
N ALA A 95 -13.96 -2.96 3.95
CA ALA A 95 -13.21 -4.11 4.41
C ALA A 95 -12.09 -3.69 5.38
N LEU A 96 -11.94 -4.42 6.49
CA LEU A 96 -10.90 -4.16 7.50
C LEU A 96 -9.50 -4.52 6.99
N TRP A 97 -9.34 -5.70 6.39
CA TRP A 97 -8.05 -6.16 5.88
C TRP A 97 -8.27 -6.87 4.57
N THR A 98 -7.53 -6.47 3.56
CA THR A 98 -7.59 -7.04 2.21
C THR A 98 -6.24 -7.59 1.75
N GLY A 99 -5.22 -7.56 2.61
CA GLY A 99 -3.93 -8.24 2.39
C GLY A 99 -3.96 -9.72 2.75
N VAL A 100 -2.81 -10.38 2.63
CA VAL A 100 -2.62 -11.80 2.97
C VAL A 100 -2.94 -12.01 4.46
N PRO A 101 -3.68 -13.07 4.86
CA PRO A 101 -4.18 -14.19 4.04
C PRO A 101 -5.59 -14.01 3.47
N LEU A 102 -6.30 -12.91 3.80
CA LEU A 102 -7.72 -12.72 3.45
C LEU A 102 -7.93 -12.12 2.05
N GLY A 103 -6.88 -11.53 1.47
CA GLY A 103 -6.88 -11.02 0.11
C GLY A 103 -5.45 -10.78 -0.40
N TRP A 104 -5.34 -10.02 -1.47
CA TRP A 104 -4.06 -9.75 -2.14
C TRP A 104 -3.72 -8.26 -2.24
N ASP A 105 -4.37 -7.40 -1.45
CA ASP A 105 -4.19 -5.95 -1.53
C ASP A 105 -2.74 -5.51 -1.32
N LEU A 106 -2.26 -4.62 -2.19
CA LEU A 106 -0.87 -4.23 -2.28
C LEU A 106 -0.52 -3.28 -1.14
N THR A 107 -1.46 -2.42 -0.75
CA THR A 107 -1.27 -1.46 0.34
C THR A 107 -1.13 -2.19 1.68
N ASP A 108 -2.01 -3.16 1.93
CA ASP A 108 -1.93 -4.01 3.12
C ASP A 108 -0.68 -4.89 3.11
N ASN A 109 -0.36 -5.55 1.98
CA ASN A 109 0.81 -6.42 1.87
C ASN A 109 2.13 -5.67 2.01
N LYS A 110 2.24 -4.46 1.45
CA LYS A 110 3.38 -3.57 1.62
C LYS A 110 3.63 -3.27 3.10
N THR A 111 2.56 -2.84 3.79
CA THR A 111 2.62 -2.52 5.21
C THR A 111 3.01 -3.76 6.03
N LEU A 112 2.45 -4.93 5.69
CA LEU A 112 2.78 -6.21 6.32
C LEU A 112 4.26 -6.59 6.12
N ILE A 113 4.80 -6.45 4.90
CA ILE A 113 6.21 -6.72 4.61
C ILE A 113 7.09 -5.79 5.46
N ALA A 114 6.82 -4.48 5.44
CA ALA A 114 7.57 -3.53 6.25
C ALA A 114 7.52 -3.88 7.76
N PHE A 115 6.34 -4.29 8.25
CA PHE A 115 6.14 -4.73 9.63
C PHE A 115 6.95 -5.98 9.99
N ILE A 116 6.93 -7.01 9.14
CA ILE A 116 7.69 -8.25 9.37
C ILE A 116 9.19 -7.99 9.43
N PHE A 117 9.72 -7.16 8.52
CA PHE A 117 11.13 -6.78 8.54
C PHE A 117 11.50 -6.02 9.81
N TRP A 118 10.64 -5.10 10.27
CA TRP A 118 10.86 -4.37 11.52
C TRP A 118 10.77 -5.26 12.75
N ALA A 119 9.80 -6.18 12.80
CA ALA A 119 9.69 -7.16 13.87
C ALA A 119 10.96 -8.04 13.91
N ALA A 120 11.37 -8.59 12.77
CA ALA A 120 12.59 -9.40 12.67
C ALA A 120 13.83 -8.61 13.11
N ALA A 121 13.95 -7.34 12.71
CA ALA A 121 15.08 -6.49 13.09
C ALA A 121 15.15 -6.22 14.59
N VAL A 122 14.01 -5.92 15.23
CA VAL A 122 13.94 -5.71 16.69
C VAL A 122 14.21 -7.01 17.46
N LEU A 123 13.62 -8.13 17.03
CA LEU A 123 13.84 -9.44 17.68
C LEU A 123 15.30 -9.91 17.54
N ALA A 124 15.91 -9.75 16.35
CA ALA A 124 17.30 -10.11 16.10
C ALA A 124 18.27 -9.30 16.96
N ASN A 125 17.93 -8.05 17.27
CA ASN A 125 18.74 -7.14 18.09
C ASN A 125 18.52 -7.27 19.60
N ARG A 126 17.57 -8.11 20.05
CA ARG A 126 17.22 -8.27 21.47
C ARG A 126 18.30 -9.02 22.27
N LYS A 127 18.91 -10.05 21.67
CA LYS A 127 19.92 -10.91 22.35
C LYS A 127 21.36 -10.62 21.92
N LYS A 128 21.57 -10.08 20.71
CA LYS A 128 22.89 -9.78 20.14
C LYS A 128 22.80 -8.48 19.35
N GLU A 129 23.87 -7.70 19.34
CA GLU A 129 23.92 -6.49 18.52
C GLU A 129 24.08 -6.85 17.05
N ARG A 130 23.09 -6.49 16.25
CA ARG A 130 22.99 -6.81 14.83
C ARG A 130 22.45 -5.59 14.06
N PRO A 131 23.21 -4.48 14.02
CA PRO A 131 22.77 -3.22 13.42
C PRO A 131 22.38 -3.37 11.94
N LEU A 132 22.98 -4.31 11.22
CA LEU A 132 22.65 -4.60 9.81
C LEU A 132 21.16 -4.88 9.58
N TRP A 133 20.48 -5.54 10.52
CA TRP A 133 19.05 -5.83 10.40
C TRP A 133 18.18 -4.57 10.48
N ILE A 134 18.61 -3.59 11.27
CA ILE A 134 17.92 -2.30 11.40
C ILE A 134 18.12 -1.46 10.15
N VAL A 135 19.33 -1.48 9.58
CA VAL A 135 19.60 -0.84 8.29
C VAL A 135 18.72 -1.45 7.19
N LEU A 136 18.70 -2.79 7.07
CA LEU A 136 17.86 -3.48 6.10
C LEU A 136 16.37 -3.16 6.28
N ALA A 137 15.85 -3.19 7.51
CA ALA A 137 14.45 -2.86 7.79
C ALA A 137 14.13 -1.40 7.44
N SER A 138 15.04 -0.46 7.73
CA SER A 138 14.86 0.96 7.39
C SER A 138 14.79 1.18 5.87
N VAL A 139 15.66 0.51 5.10
CA VAL A 139 15.68 0.57 3.64
C VAL A 139 14.42 -0.05 3.05
N VAL A 140 14.01 -1.23 3.53
CA VAL A 140 12.76 -1.88 3.10
C VAL A 140 11.57 -0.98 3.35
N LEU A 141 11.47 -0.37 4.53
CA LEU A 141 10.40 0.54 4.86
C LEU A 141 10.37 1.74 3.90
N LEU A 142 11.53 2.36 3.65
CA LEU A 142 11.66 3.50 2.74
C LEU A 142 11.25 3.12 1.30
N LEU A 143 11.70 1.97 0.80
CA LEU A 143 11.34 1.46 -0.52
C LEU A 143 9.83 1.20 -0.63
N VAL A 144 9.25 0.56 0.39
CA VAL A 144 7.82 0.25 0.42
C VAL A 144 6.96 1.52 0.34
N TYR A 145 7.29 2.55 1.13
CA TYR A 145 6.55 3.82 1.14
C TYR A 145 6.90 4.75 -0.03
N SER A 146 8.01 4.51 -0.73
CA SER A 146 8.35 5.23 -1.96
C SER A 146 7.50 4.81 -3.16
N ILE A 147 6.89 3.61 -3.14
CA ILE A 147 6.04 3.13 -4.24
C ILE A 147 4.67 3.83 -4.15
N PRO A 148 4.31 4.70 -5.11
CA PRO A 148 3.06 5.47 -5.05
C PRO A 148 1.83 4.56 -4.94
N HIS A 149 0.94 4.85 -3.97
CA HIS A 149 -0.34 4.14 -3.82
C HIS A 149 -1.30 4.36 -5.01
N SER A 150 -1.09 5.43 -5.80
CA SER A 150 -1.95 5.77 -6.95
C SER A 150 -1.80 4.82 -8.13
N LEU A 151 -0.69 4.08 -8.23
CA LEU A 151 -0.46 3.16 -9.35
C LEU A 151 -1.33 1.90 -9.24
N PHE A 152 -1.72 1.47 -8.03
CA PHE A 152 -2.22 0.10 -7.80
C PHE A 152 -3.24 -0.07 -6.65
N GLY A 153 -4.12 0.92 -6.43
CA GLY A 153 -5.15 0.82 -5.38
C GLY A 153 -6.08 -0.39 -5.56
N SER A 154 -6.54 -0.96 -4.45
CA SER A 154 -7.61 -1.95 -4.37
C SER A 154 -8.92 -1.39 -4.93
N GLU A 155 -9.64 -2.20 -5.70
CA GLU A 155 -10.94 -1.88 -6.28
C GLU A 155 -11.97 -2.90 -5.82
N LEU A 156 -13.19 -2.48 -5.49
CA LEU A 156 -14.27 -3.40 -5.13
C LEU A 156 -15.05 -3.72 -6.41
N ASP A 157 -15.00 -4.97 -6.87
CA ASP A 157 -15.76 -5.43 -8.03
C ASP A 157 -17.14 -5.93 -7.57
N TYR A 158 -18.19 -5.21 -7.96
CA TYR A 158 -19.57 -5.51 -7.59
C TYR A 158 -20.16 -6.71 -8.35
N THR A 159 -19.52 -7.18 -9.43
CA THR A 159 -19.96 -8.40 -10.12
C THR A 159 -19.57 -9.66 -9.34
N THR A 160 -18.50 -9.58 -8.56
CA THR A 160 -17.93 -10.70 -7.80
C THR A 160 -17.97 -10.50 -6.29
N ASN A 161 -18.29 -9.29 -5.80
CA ASN A 161 -18.11 -8.83 -4.42
C ASN A 161 -16.66 -9.03 -3.90
N GLN A 162 -15.69 -9.08 -4.80
CA GLN A 162 -14.29 -9.30 -4.47
C GLN A 162 -13.48 -8.02 -4.69
N VAL A 163 -12.45 -7.84 -3.87
CA VAL A 163 -11.52 -6.71 -4.01
C VAL A 163 -10.46 -7.10 -5.04
N ILE A 164 -10.52 -6.53 -6.23
CA ILE A 164 -9.62 -6.81 -7.37
C ILE A 164 -8.59 -5.68 -7.51
N GLN A 165 -7.37 -6.04 -7.90
CA GLN A 165 -6.25 -5.11 -8.04
C GLN A 165 -6.02 -4.61 -9.47
N GLY A 166 -5.54 -3.37 -9.60
CA GLY A 166 -5.10 -2.79 -10.88
C GLY A 166 -3.90 -3.48 -11.55
N ILE A 167 -3.03 -4.18 -10.81
CA ILE A 167 -1.87 -4.91 -11.38
C ILE A 167 -2.32 -6.08 -12.26
N ILE A 168 -3.28 -6.86 -11.77
CA ILE A 168 -3.80 -8.03 -12.50
C ILE A 168 -4.45 -7.57 -13.81
N LEU A 169 -5.17 -6.44 -13.79
CA LEU A 169 -5.77 -5.88 -14.99
C LEU A 169 -4.73 -5.43 -16.02
N ILE A 170 -3.68 -4.71 -15.60
CA ILE A 170 -2.60 -4.26 -16.50
C ILE A 170 -1.81 -5.44 -17.06
N LEU A 171 -1.52 -6.45 -16.23
CA LEU A 171 -0.79 -7.65 -16.66
C LEU A 171 -1.62 -8.50 -17.63
N LEU A 172 -2.91 -8.71 -17.36
CA LEU A 172 -3.84 -9.41 -18.26
C LEU A 172 -4.03 -8.65 -19.58
N LEU A 173 -4.19 -7.32 -19.53
CA LEU A 173 -4.26 -6.48 -20.73
C LEU A 173 -2.96 -6.57 -21.56
N ARG A 174 -1.79 -6.60 -20.90
CA ARG A 174 -0.50 -6.73 -21.57
C ARG A 174 -0.29 -8.12 -22.16
N ILE A 175 -0.75 -9.18 -21.49
CA ILE A 175 -0.70 -10.56 -22.00
C ILE A 175 -1.66 -10.72 -23.19
N LYS A 176 -2.89 -10.19 -23.10
CA LYS A 176 -3.86 -10.22 -24.21
C LYS A 176 -3.32 -9.48 -25.43
N LYS A 177 -2.67 -8.32 -25.25
CA LYS A 177 -2.03 -7.58 -26.34
C LYS A 177 -0.87 -8.35 -27.01
N LYS A 178 -0.16 -9.22 -26.27
CA LYS A 178 0.94 -10.04 -26.81
C LYS A 178 0.46 -11.30 -27.53
N SER A 179 -0.80 -11.70 -27.35
CA SER A 179 -1.43 -12.86 -28.00
C SER A 179 -2.14 -12.51 -29.31
N LEU A 180 -2.28 -11.21 -29.62
CA LEU A 180 -3.00 -10.67 -30.79
C LEU A 180 -2.05 -10.03 -31.83
N ASN A 181 -0.74 -10.14 -31.61
CA ASN A 181 0.32 -9.88 -32.59
C ASN A 181 1.01 -11.20 -32.92
#